data_AF-A0A5D6V2J0-F1
#
_entry.id   AF-A0A5D6V2J0-F1
#
_cell.length_a   1.000
_cell.length_b   1.000
_cell.length_c   1.000
_cell.angle_alpha   90.00
_cell.angle_beta   90.00
_cell.angle_gamma   90.00
#
_symmetry.space_group_name_H-M   'P 1'
#
loop_
_entity.id
_entity.type
_entity.pdbx_description
1 polymer ?
#
loop_
_entity_poly.entity_id
_entity_poly.type
_entity_poly.pdbx_seq_one_letter_code
_entity_poly.pdbx_strand_id
1 'polypeptide(L)'
;MPISELPITVAECKSLLLERFRSGGYGLYGLSSSDKEGYRVLCYYHGAFLFVAVGDDGTSVLHRPTDEIVLNYIWAREGVRMDLEWEDGQPRWRYALTPEEQLESWQKVLTRLTPVTDSTRRFVASTLAGLAAIANRPG
;
A
#
# COMPACT_ATOMS: atom_id res chain seq x y z
N MET A 1 -4.57 -14.80 -10.50
CA MET A 1 -5.07 -16.00 -9.80
C MET A 1 -6.48 -16.28 -10.28
N PRO A 2 -6.86 -17.54 -10.52
CA PRO A 2 -8.26 -17.93 -10.63
C PRO A 2 -8.99 -17.67 -9.30
N ILE A 3 -10.29 -17.38 -9.36
CA ILE A 3 -11.12 -16.94 -8.22
C ILE A 3 -11.20 -18.03 -7.13
N SER A 4 -10.98 -19.31 -7.46
CA SER A 4 -11.07 -20.44 -6.52
C SER A 4 -9.88 -20.60 -5.56
N GLU A 5 -8.85 -19.75 -5.64
CA GLU A 5 -7.65 -19.80 -4.78
C GLU A 5 -7.53 -18.60 -3.83
N LEU A 6 -8.54 -17.72 -3.79
CA LEU A 6 -8.49 -16.55 -2.91
C LEU A 6 -8.63 -16.97 -1.44
N PRO A 7 -7.84 -16.39 -0.51
CA PRO A 7 -7.94 -16.73 0.90
C PRO A 7 -9.34 -16.45 1.45
N ILE A 8 -9.82 -17.30 2.35
CA ILE A 8 -11.19 -17.23 2.87
C ILE A 8 -11.30 -16.42 4.16
N THR A 9 -10.18 -15.97 4.73
CA THR A 9 -10.16 -15.10 5.90
C THR A 9 -9.33 -13.83 5.68
N VAL A 10 -9.66 -12.78 6.44
CA VAL A 10 -8.90 -11.52 6.45
C VAL A 10 -7.45 -11.74 6.92
N ALA A 11 -7.24 -12.63 7.89
CA ALA A 11 -5.91 -12.92 8.43
C ALA A 11 -5.00 -13.58 7.38
N GLU A 12 -5.53 -14.53 6.62
CA GLU A 12 -4.80 -15.15 5.51
C GLU A 12 -4.53 -14.14 4.39
N CYS A 13 -5.50 -13.28 4.07
CA CYS A 13 -5.28 -12.22 3.07
C CYS A 13 -4.12 -11.31 3.45
N LYS A 14 -4.10 -10.83 4.70
CA LYS A 14 -3.04 -9.97 5.23
C LYS A 14 -1.68 -10.67 5.21
N SER A 15 -1.64 -11.94 5.61
CA SER A 15 -0.40 -12.74 5.65
C SER A 15 0.17 -12.95 4.25
N LEU A 16 -0.66 -13.38 3.29
CA LEU A 16 -0.26 -13.58 1.91
C LEU A 16 0.20 -12.29 1.23
N LEU A 17 -0.46 -11.17 1.54
CA LEU A 17 -0.08 -9.85 1.04
C LEU A 17 1.34 -9.47 1.50
N LEU A 18 1.64 -9.61 2.80
CA LEU A 18 2.96 -9.32 3.35
C LEU A 18 4.03 -10.24 2.79
N GLU A 19 3.74 -11.54 2.66
CA GLU A 19 4.65 -12.52 2.05
C GLU A 19 4.99 -12.13 0.60
N ARG A 20 3.98 -11.81 -0.20
CA ARG A 20 4.17 -11.40 -1.59
C ARG A 20 4.99 -10.12 -1.72
N PHE A 21 4.76 -9.14 -0.87
CA PHE A 21 5.62 -7.96 -0.85
C PHE A 21 7.05 -8.33 -0.49
N ARG A 22 7.27 -9.07 0.61
CA ARG A 22 8.60 -9.44 1.10
C ARG A 22 9.42 -10.27 0.13
N SER A 23 8.75 -11.06 -0.71
CA SER A 23 9.41 -11.76 -1.81
C SER A 23 10.11 -10.82 -2.80
N GLY A 24 9.76 -9.52 -2.80
CA GLY A 24 10.23 -8.51 -3.74
C GLY A 24 9.69 -8.69 -5.16
N GLY A 25 8.88 -9.73 -5.39
CA GLY A 25 8.32 -10.07 -6.69
C GLY A 25 7.01 -9.34 -7.02
N TYR A 26 6.33 -8.79 -6.01
CA TYR A 26 5.02 -8.15 -6.16
C TYR A 26 4.98 -6.77 -5.52
N GLY A 27 4.28 -5.85 -6.18
CA GLY A 27 4.00 -4.51 -5.71
C GLY A 27 2.51 -4.20 -5.84
N LEU A 28 2.08 -3.11 -5.22
CA LEU A 28 0.71 -2.61 -5.40
C LEU A 28 0.76 -1.32 -6.22
N TYR A 29 0.18 -1.37 -7.42
CA TYR A 29 0.09 -0.24 -8.35
C TYR A 29 -1.32 0.34 -8.35
N GLY A 30 -1.44 1.61 -8.71
CA GLY A 30 -2.73 2.26 -8.87
C GLY A 30 -3.41 2.63 -7.55
N LEU A 31 -2.64 2.83 -6.48
CA LEU A 31 -3.13 3.62 -5.36
C LEU A 31 -3.14 5.11 -5.78
N SER A 32 -3.87 5.51 -6.81
CA SER A 32 -4.02 6.90 -7.29
C SER A 32 -5.48 7.34 -7.12
N SER A 33 -5.73 8.54 -6.59
CA SER A 33 -7.05 9.16 -6.74
C SER A 33 -7.21 9.65 -8.18
N SER A 34 -8.44 9.76 -8.65
CA SER A 34 -8.84 10.01 -10.04
C SER A 34 -8.47 11.37 -10.63
N ASP A 35 -7.66 12.18 -9.95
CA ASP A 35 -7.72 13.62 -10.12
C ASP A 35 -6.37 14.26 -10.50
N LYS A 36 -5.22 13.61 -10.24
CA LYS A 36 -3.90 14.20 -10.54
C LYS A 36 -2.85 13.16 -10.92
N GLU A 37 -2.12 13.49 -11.98
CA GLU A 37 -1.11 12.69 -12.65
C GLU A 37 0.02 12.34 -11.68
N GLY A 38 0.17 11.04 -11.45
CA GLY A 38 1.22 10.53 -10.60
C GLY A 38 1.11 9.03 -10.42
N TYR A 39 2.25 8.36 -10.32
CA TYR A 39 2.29 6.93 -10.03
C TYR A 39 2.79 6.70 -8.62
N ARG A 40 2.18 5.71 -7.96
CA ARG A 40 2.43 5.34 -6.57
C ARG A 40 2.70 3.85 -6.52
N VAL A 41 3.80 3.47 -5.89
CA VAL A 41 4.24 2.08 -5.77
C VAL A 41 4.55 1.80 -4.31
N LEU A 42 3.84 0.83 -3.73
CA LEU A 42 4.20 0.20 -2.46
C LEU A 42 4.91 -1.12 -2.76
N CYS A 43 6.13 -1.28 -2.28
CA CYS A 43 6.94 -2.49 -2.46
C CYS A 43 7.84 -2.76 -1.25
N TYR A 44 8.35 -3.98 -1.14
CA TYR A 44 9.45 -4.31 -0.22
C TYR A 44 10.79 -4.14 -0.93
N TYR A 45 11.72 -3.42 -0.32
CA TYR A 45 13.04 -3.15 -0.86
C TYR A 45 14.06 -3.10 0.27
N HIS A 46 15.16 -3.84 0.13
CA HIS A 46 16.27 -3.88 1.11
C HIS A 46 15.83 -4.02 2.57
N GLY A 47 14.92 -4.96 2.85
CA GLY A 47 14.50 -5.24 4.23
C GLY A 47 13.35 -4.36 4.75
N ALA A 48 12.86 -3.42 3.93
CA ALA A 48 11.88 -2.43 4.35
C ALA A 48 10.72 -2.26 3.37
N PHE A 49 9.54 -1.90 3.89
CA PHE A 49 8.44 -1.45 3.04
C PHE A 49 8.63 0.01 2.65
N LEU A 50 8.66 0.26 1.35
CA LEU A 50 8.80 1.59 0.76
C LEU A 50 7.54 1.95 -0.01
N PHE A 51 7.03 3.14 0.25
CA PHE A 51 6.01 3.78 -0.56
C PHE A 51 6.65 4.92 -1.33
N VAL A 52 6.72 4.79 -2.66
CA VAL A 52 7.21 5.84 -3.55
C VAL A 52 6.03 6.45 -4.29
N ALA A 53 5.89 7.77 -4.21
CA ALA A 53 4.88 8.53 -4.93
C ALA A 53 5.55 9.63 -5.75
N VAL A 54 5.21 9.70 -7.04
CA VAL A 54 5.58 10.80 -7.92
C VAL A 54 4.29 11.45 -8.37
N GLY A 55 4.18 12.77 -8.22
CA GLY A 55 3.09 13.56 -8.79
C GLY A 55 3.55 15.00 -9.02
N ASP A 56 2.61 15.87 -9.39
CA ASP A 56 2.87 17.28 -9.69
C ASP A 56 3.60 18.03 -8.56
N ASP A 57 3.27 17.66 -7.31
CA ASP A 57 3.88 18.24 -6.10
C ASP A 57 5.28 17.68 -5.78
N GLY A 58 5.80 16.79 -6.64
CA GLY A 58 7.13 16.22 -6.54
C GLY A 58 7.16 14.72 -6.19
N THR A 59 8.36 14.25 -5.84
CA THR A 59 8.61 12.85 -5.46
C THR A 59 8.72 12.72 -3.95
N SER A 60 7.98 11.77 -3.36
CA SER A 60 8.05 11.44 -1.94
C SER A 60 8.34 9.95 -1.73
N VAL A 61 9.09 9.66 -0.67
CA VAL A 61 9.39 8.30 -0.23
C VAL A 61 9.05 8.19 1.25
N LEU A 62 8.17 7.26 1.59
CA LEU A 62 7.83 6.93 2.97
C LEU A 62 8.34 5.52 3.30
N HIS A 63 9.13 5.44 4.36
CA HIS A 63 9.53 4.18 4.96
C HIS A 63 8.48 3.73 5.98
N ARG A 64 7.97 2.50 5.86
CA ARG A 64 7.01 1.92 6.80
C ARG A 64 7.69 0.79 7.58
N PRO A 65 7.94 0.95 8.89
CA PRO A 65 8.85 0.07 9.61
C PRO A 65 8.21 -1.24 10.06
N THR A 66 6.88 -1.35 10.09
CA THR A 66 6.18 -2.56 10.58
C THR A 66 5.07 -2.99 9.63
N ASP A 67 4.79 -4.29 9.65
CA ASP A 67 3.66 -4.91 8.92
C ASP A 67 2.34 -4.25 9.26
N GLU A 68 2.09 -3.97 10.55
CA GLU A 68 0.86 -3.35 11.01
C GLU A 68 0.67 -1.96 10.40
N ILE A 69 1.72 -1.14 10.37
CA ILE A 69 1.64 0.19 9.75
C ILE A 69 1.35 0.07 8.25
N VAL A 70 1.92 -0.92 7.56
CA VAL A 70 1.66 -1.17 6.14
C VAL A 70 0.22 -1.61 5.91
N LEU A 71 -0.27 -2.58 6.68
CA LEU A 71 -1.64 -3.08 6.57
C LEU A 71 -2.65 -1.99 6.91
N ASN A 72 -2.41 -1.18 7.94
CA ASN A 72 -3.27 -0.05 8.29
C ASN A 72 -3.27 1.01 7.19
N TYR A 73 -2.12 1.28 6.55
CA TYR A 73 -2.05 2.21 5.42
C TYR A 73 -2.88 1.72 4.22
N ILE A 74 -2.74 0.44 3.86
CA ILE A 74 -3.51 -0.17 2.77
C ILE A 74 -5.01 -0.14 3.12
N TRP A 75 -5.35 -0.54 4.34
CA TRP A 75 -6.72 -0.57 4.83
C TRP A 75 -7.38 0.81 4.85
N ALA A 76 -6.69 1.83 5.36
CA ALA A 76 -7.22 3.18 5.40
C ALA A 76 -7.53 3.76 4.02
N ARG A 77 -6.89 3.21 2.99
CA ARG A 77 -7.05 3.66 1.61
C ARG A 77 -8.09 2.87 0.83
N GLU A 78 -8.24 1.58 1.12
CA GLU A 78 -9.11 0.65 0.39
C GLU A 78 -10.43 0.39 1.14
N GLY A 79 -10.43 0.48 2.46
CA GLY A 79 -11.59 0.32 3.34
C GLY A 79 -12.47 1.57 3.38
N VAL A 80 -12.98 1.99 2.21
CA VAL A 80 -13.77 3.23 2.10
C VAL A 80 -15.24 2.95 2.40
N ARG A 81 -15.53 2.68 3.67
CA ARG A 81 -16.82 3.00 4.30
C ARG A 81 -16.57 3.33 5.75
N MET A 82 -16.63 4.61 6.08
CA MET A 82 -16.51 5.10 7.44
C MET A 82 -17.87 5.62 7.87
N ASP A 83 -18.42 5.06 8.93
CA ASP A 83 -19.61 5.61 9.56
C ASP A 83 -19.19 6.49 10.74
N LEU A 84 -19.98 7.55 10.95
CA LEU A 84 -19.84 8.42 12.10
C LEU A 84 -20.66 7.81 13.24
N GLU A 85 -19.97 7.26 14.24
CA GLU A 85 -20.58 6.78 15.48
C GLU A 85 -20.35 7.81 16.59
N TRP A 86 -21.24 7.84 17.57
CA TRP A 86 -21.10 8.65 18.77
C TRP A 86 -20.82 7.73 19.96
N GLU A 87 -19.62 7.82 20.52
CA GLU A 87 -19.19 7.06 21.70
C GLU A 87 -18.90 8.06 22.82
N ASP A 88 -19.61 7.94 23.95
CA ASP A 88 -19.52 8.88 25.08
C ASP A 88 -19.67 10.36 24.71
N GLY A 89 -20.57 10.65 23.76
CA GLY A 89 -20.83 12.01 23.28
C GLY A 89 -19.71 12.60 22.40
N GLN A 90 -18.70 11.81 22.04
CA GLN A 90 -17.64 12.20 21.10
C GLN A 90 -17.86 11.52 19.73
N PRO A 91 -17.75 12.27 18.63
CA PRO A 91 -17.80 11.67 17.29
C PRO A 91 -16.55 10.81 17.05
N ARG A 92 -16.76 9.54 16.70
CA ARG A 92 -15.73 8.61 16.26
C ARG A 92 -16.08 8.08 14.87
N TRP A 93 -15.09 8.15 13.98
CA TRP A 93 -15.20 7.51 12.67
C TRP A 93 -14.77 6.06 12.78
N ARG A 94 -15.65 5.14 12.40
CA ARG A 94 -15.36 3.71 12.39
C ARG A 94 -15.51 3.14 10.99
N TYR A 95 -14.62 2.22 10.62
CA TYR A 95 -14.82 1.41 9.43
C TYR A 95 -16.08 0.56 9.61
N ALA A 96 -17.08 0.80 8.78
CA ALA A 96 -18.41 0.22 8.95
C ALA A 96 -18.61 -1.07 8.17
N LEU A 97 -17.56 -1.66 7.62
CA LEU A 97 -17.65 -2.85 6.79
C LEU A 97 -17.97 -4.09 7.63
N THR A 98 -18.93 -4.90 7.19
CA THR A 98 -19.18 -6.23 7.78
C THR A 98 -17.95 -7.13 7.60
N PRO A 99 -17.80 -8.21 8.38
CA PRO A 99 -16.68 -9.14 8.21
C PRO A 99 -16.53 -9.66 6.77
N GLU A 100 -17.64 -9.89 6.07
CA GLU A 100 -17.68 -10.35 4.67
C GLU A 100 -17.21 -9.26 3.71
N GLU A 101 -17.66 -8.02 3.89
CA GLU A 101 -17.21 -6.88 3.09
C GLU A 101 -15.73 -6.56 3.34
N GLN A 102 -15.24 -6.76 4.57
CA GLN A 102 -13.83 -6.64 4.89
C GLN A 102 -13.02 -7.70 4.15
N LEU A 103 -13.46 -8.96 4.17
CA LEU A 103 -12.82 -10.05 3.43
C LEU A 103 -12.78 -9.74 1.94
N GLU A 104 -13.90 -9.34 1.33
CA GLU A 104 -13.96 -9.00 -0.09
C GLU A 104 -13.00 -7.86 -0.44
N SER A 105 -12.93 -6.84 0.41
CA SER A 105 -11.99 -5.71 0.23
C SER A 105 -10.54 -6.17 0.27
N TRP A 106 -10.16 -7.03 1.22
CA TRP A 106 -8.80 -7.59 1.29
C TRP A 106 -8.48 -8.51 0.11
N GLN A 107 -9.44 -9.32 -0.35
CA GLN A 107 -9.29 -10.13 -1.55
C GLN A 107 -9.11 -9.25 -2.81
N LYS A 108 -9.84 -8.15 -2.93
CA LYS A 108 -9.66 -7.15 -4.00
C LYS A 108 -8.25 -6.54 -3.98
N VAL A 109 -7.68 -6.26 -2.80
CA VAL A 109 -6.29 -5.79 -2.71
C VAL A 109 -5.33 -6.85 -3.26
N LEU A 110 -5.53 -8.13 -2.94
CA LEU A 110 -4.69 -9.21 -3.45
C LEU A 110 -4.76 -9.38 -4.96
N THR A 111 -5.93 -9.19 -5.58
CA THR A 111 -6.07 -9.28 -7.04
C THR A 111 -5.44 -8.11 -7.78
N ARG A 112 -5.26 -6.97 -7.10
CA ARG A 112 -4.58 -5.78 -7.63
C ARG A 112 -3.06 -5.81 -7.48
N LEU A 113 -2.51 -6.81 -6.78
CA LEU A 113 -1.06 -7.01 -6.76
C LEU A 113 -0.56 -7.32 -8.15
N THR A 114 0.43 -6.57 -8.60
CA THR A 114 1.08 -6.80 -9.89
C THR A 114 2.53 -7.21 -9.67
N PRO A 115 3.09 -8.02 -10.57
CA PRO A 115 4.52 -8.33 -10.54
C PRO A 115 5.35 -7.05 -10.64
N VAL A 116 6.40 -6.94 -9.82
CA VAL A 116 7.38 -5.86 -9.93
C VAL A 116 8.21 -6.10 -11.18
N THR A 117 8.07 -5.22 -12.16
CA THR A 117 8.86 -5.24 -13.39
C THR A 117 10.28 -4.71 -13.17
N ASP A 118 11.20 -5.03 -14.09
CA ASP A 118 12.55 -4.46 -14.08
C ASP A 118 12.55 -2.94 -14.23
N SER A 119 11.58 -2.39 -14.98
CA SER A 119 11.40 -0.94 -15.07
C SER A 119 11.07 -0.33 -13.71
N THR A 120 10.29 -1.03 -12.88
CA THR A 120 9.88 -0.54 -11.57
C THR A 120 11.00 -0.67 -10.55
N ARG A 121 11.74 -1.78 -10.57
CA ARG A 121 12.95 -1.91 -9.74
C ARG A 121 13.94 -0.78 -10.03
N ARG A 122 14.21 -0.53 -11.32
CA ARG A 122 15.09 0.57 -11.76
C ARG A 122 14.56 1.93 -11.35
N PHE A 123 13.25 2.13 -11.48
CA PHE A 123 12.60 3.36 -11.04
C PHE A 123 12.82 3.59 -9.54
N VAL A 124 12.43 2.65 -8.67
CA VAL A 124 12.60 2.79 -7.22
C VAL A 124 14.05 3.05 -6.84
N ALA A 125 14.99 2.29 -7.42
CA ALA A 125 16.42 2.48 -7.19
C ALA A 125 16.90 3.88 -7.61
N SER A 126 16.47 4.36 -8.77
CA SER A 126 16.84 5.71 -9.26
C SER A 126 16.29 6.83 -8.39
N THR A 127 15.05 6.70 -7.90
CA THR A 127 14.44 7.69 -6.98
C THR A 127 15.20 7.75 -5.65
N LEU A 128 15.53 6.59 -5.09
CA LEU A 128 16.31 6.53 -3.85
C LEU A 128 17.71 7.14 -4.04
N ALA A 129 18.38 6.84 -5.16
CA ALA A 129 19.68 7.41 -5.48
C ALA A 129 19.60 8.95 -5.66
N GLY A 130 18.58 9.45 -6.34
CA GLY A 130 18.35 10.89 -6.51
C GLY A 130 18.13 11.62 -5.19
N LEU A 131 17.30 11.05 -4.31
CA LEU A 131 17.06 11.62 -2.97
C LEU A 131 18.32 11.61 -2.10
N ALA A 132 19.09 10.52 -2.12
CA ALA A 132 20.35 10.43 -1.40
C ALA A 132 21.38 11.45 -1.91
N ALA A 133 21.42 11.71 -3.22
CA ALA A 133 22.30 12.72 -3.80
C ALA A 133 21.91 14.14 -3.37
N ILE A 134 20.62 14.44 -3.22
CA ILE A 134 20.15 15.74 -2.71
C ILE A 134 20.54 15.90 -1.24
N ALA A 135 20.31 14.87 -0.42
CA ALA A 135 20.62 14.91 1.01
C ALA A 135 22.12 15.09 1.30
N ASN A 136 22.99 14.62 0.40
CA ASN A 136 24.44 14.68 0.54
C ASN A 136 25.11 15.87 -0.18
N ARG A 137 24.35 16.82 -0.73
CA ARG A 137 24.95 18.05 -1.26
C ARG A 137 25.43 18.92 -0.10
N PRO A 138 26.71 19.33 -0.05
CA PRO A 138 27.13 20.37 0.88
C PRO A 138 26.40 21.66 0.48
N GLY A 139 25.71 22.26 1.46
CA GLY A 139 25.07 23.56 1.33
C GLY A 139 26.08 24.70 1.27
#